data_AF-A0A6V7UHP6-F1
#
_entry.id   AF-A0A6V7UHP6-F1
#
_cell.length_a   1.000
_cell.length_b   1.000
_cell.length_c   1.000
_cell.angle_alpha   90.00
_cell.angle_beta   90.00
_cell.angle_gamma   90.00
#
_symmetry.space_group_name_H-M   'P 1'
#
loop_
_entity.id
_entity.type
_entity.pdbx_description
1 polymer ?
#
loop_
_entity_poly.entity_id
_entity_poly.type
_entity_poly.pdbx_seq_one_letter_code
_entity_poly.pdbx_strand_id
1 'polypeptide(L)'
;MWVGETTQVPKNYLKNNYNIIKVEQGCGNCQGKDSKDCYACKENYCNEEKNVYKHCWENNGKICKNKYMEECFTERTKTNGVNRGCGKCPSKTCETCNKNRCNDGQDLKYYCKSKKGEKEMIKCDKPECYIKALNEAKNEFDFGCGSCVDSDLDCAQCKNGTLCNMNHSSRM
;
A
#
# COMPACT_ATOMS: atom_id res chain seq x y z
N MET A 1 22.60 59.05 8.06
CA MET A 1 22.13 57.95 8.92
C MET A 1 21.66 56.84 8.01
N TRP A 2 22.32 55.68 8.06
CA TRP A 2 21.85 54.48 7.40
C TRP A 2 20.68 53.93 8.22
N VAL A 3 19.49 53.84 7.63
CA VAL A 3 18.41 53.02 8.18
C VAL A 3 18.48 51.72 7.39
N GLY A 4 19.19 50.74 7.94
CA GLY A 4 19.16 49.38 7.40
C GLY A 4 17.78 48.81 7.68
N GLU A 5 16.92 48.80 6.67
CA GLU A 5 15.74 47.94 6.69
C GLU A 5 16.23 46.50 6.76
N THR A 6 16.12 45.89 7.94
CA THR A 6 16.11 44.44 8.05
C THR A 6 14.82 43.97 7.40
N THR A 7 14.85 43.81 6.07
CA THR A 7 13.81 43.08 5.36
C THR A 7 13.78 41.69 5.95
N GLN A 8 12.81 41.49 6.85
CA GLN A 8 12.55 40.21 7.47
C GLN A 8 12.08 39.31 6.33
N VAL A 9 13.02 38.53 5.79
CA VAL A 9 12.75 37.65 4.65
C VAL A 9 11.49 36.85 4.96
N PRO A 10 10.42 36.94 4.13
CA PRO A 10 9.18 36.23 4.41
C PRO A 10 9.52 34.75 4.45
N LYS A 11 9.46 34.18 5.66
CA LYS A 11 9.68 32.75 5.81
C LYS A 11 8.44 32.07 5.23
N ASN A 12 8.63 31.04 4.42
CA ASN A 12 7.52 30.23 3.92
C ASN A 12 7.56 28.88 4.64
N TYR A 13 6.40 28.33 5.01
CA TYR A 13 6.28 27.01 5.63
C TYR A 13 5.42 26.07 4.80
N LEU A 14 5.63 24.78 5.06
CA LEU A 14 4.88 23.67 4.52
C LEU A 14 4.60 22.68 5.66
N LYS A 15 3.35 22.27 5.92
CA LYS A 15 3.00 21.36 7.03
C LYS A 15 2.11 20.22 6.57
N ASN A 16 2.48 18.98 6.89
CA ASN A 16 1.61 17.82 6.70
C ASN A 16 0.66 17.71 7.91
N ASN A 17 -0.65 17.85 7.70
CA ASN A 17 -1.63 17.84 8.79
C ASN A 17 -2.07 16.40 9.09
N TYR A 18 -2.04 16.00 10.37
CA TYR A 18 -2.45 14.66 10.77
C TYR A 18 -3.91 14.32 10.41
N ASN A 19 -4.78 15.33 10.29
CA ASN A 19 -6.21 15.17 10.04
C ASN A 19 -6.62 15.42 8.58
N ILE A 20 -5.70 15.89 7.72
CA ILE A 20 -6.01 16.25 6.32
C ILE A 20 -5.01 15.57 5.39
N ILE A 21 -5.48 14.93 4.32
CA ILE A 21 -4.64 14.34 3.25
C ILE A 21 -4.10 15.45 2.32
N LYS A 22 -3.77 16.61 2.86
CA LYS A 22 -3.25 17.75 2.10
C LYS A 22 -2.17 18.43 2.91
N VAL A 23 -1.19 18.91 2.16
CA VAL A 23 -0.08 19.65 2.71
C VAL A 23 -0.43 21.13 2.69
N GLU A 24 -0.32 21.77 3.85
CA GLU A 24 -0.63 23.19 4.03
C GLU A 24 0.61 24.05 3.71
N GLN A 25 0.41 25.18 3.05
CA GLN A 25 1.46 26.14 2.70
C GLN A 25 1.13 27.51 3.31
N GLY A 26 2.14 28.27 3.74
CA GLY A 26 1.92 29.63 4.23
C GLY A 26 3.20 30.40 4.51
N CYS A 27 3.07 31.57 5.14
CA CYS A 27 4.19 32.38 5.59
C CYS A 27 4.40 32.21 7.11
N GLY A 28 5.63 32.10 7.57
CA GLY A 28 6.01 31.96 8.97
C GLY A 28 7.12 30.94 9.20
N ASN A 29 7.36 30.63 10.47
CA ASN A 29 8.23 29.52 10.87
C ASN A 29 7.39 28.27 11.12
N CYS A 30 8.05 27.11 11.07
CA CYS A 30 7.51 25.90 11.68
C CYS A 30 7.35 26.10 13.19
N GLN A 31 6.11 26.18 13.67
CA GLN A 31 5.78 26.31 15.09
C GLN A 31 5.13 25.02 15.62
N GLY A 32 5.48 24.61 16.85
CA GLY A 32 4.87 23.47 17.56
C GLY A 32 5.67 22.15 17.53
N LYS A 33 5.08 21.08 18.12
CA LYS A 33 5.69 19.75 18.29
C LYS A 33 5.84 18.94 16.98
N ASP A 34 5.26 19.41 15.88
CA ASP A 34 5.31 18.75 14.56
C ASP A 34 6.47 19.23 13.68
N SER A 35 7.56 19.73 14.26
CA SER A 35 8.68 20.33 13.50
C SER A 35 9.29 19.41 12.44
N LYS A 36 9.11 18.08 12.56
CA LYS A 36 9.55 17.09 11.57
C LYS A 36 8.66 17.02 10.34
N ASP A 37 7.38 17.37 10.44
CA ASP A 37 6.44 17.41 9.31
C ASP A 37 6.34 18.80 8.69
N CYS A 38 7.25 19.70 9.09
CA CYS A 38 7.26 21.07 8.65
C CYS A 38 8.62 21.45 8.07
N TYR A 39 8.58 22.13 6.93
CA TYR A 39 9.75 22.71 6.29
C TYR A 39 9.58 24.22 6.23
N ALA A 40 10.55 24.96 6.78
CA ALA A 40 10.61 26.42 6.70
C ALA A 40 11.85 26.85 5.92
N CYS A 41 11.68 27.82 5.03
CA CYS A 41 12.72 28.29 4.13
C CYS A 41 12.60 29.80 3.90
N LYS A 42 13.65 30.39 3.32
CA LYS A 42 13.80 31.85 3.18
C LYS A 42 13.81 32.30 1.72
N GLU A 43 14.00 31.40 0.77
CA GLU A 43 13.97 31.76 -0.65
C GLU A 43 12.53 31.99 -1.14
N ASN A 44 12.38 32.71 -2.24
CA ASN A 44 11.06 32.87 -2.87
C ASN A 44 10.57 31.52 -3.39
N TYR A 45 9.28 31.19 -3.16
CA TYR A 45 8.63 29.96 -3.63
C TYR A 45 9.31 28.65 -3.18
N CYS A 46 10.04 28.68 -2.06
CA CYS A 46 10.86 27.56 -1.57
C CYS A 46 10.06 26.44 -0.87
N ASN A 47 8.81 26.72 -0.49
CA ASN A 47 7.92 25.80 0.21
C ASN A 47 7.30 24.83 -0.79
N GLU A 48 8.11 23.91 -1.32
CA GLU A 48 7.67 22.81 -2.20
C GLU A 48 7.37 21.53 -1.40
N GLU A 49 6.40 20.73 -1.85
CA GLU A 49 5.98 19.48 -1.18
C GLU A 49 7.12 18.47 -0.99
N LYS A 50 8.10 18.48 -1.91
CA LYS A 50 9.27 17.60 -1.84
C LYS A 50 10.13 17.78 -0.60
N ASN A 51 9.99 18.91 0.09
CA ASN A 51 10.81 19.28 1.24
C ASN A 51 10.23 18.78 2.59
N VAL A 52 9.03 18.20 2.61
CA VAL A 52 8.46 17.54 3.80
C VAL A 52 8.41 16.03 3.64
N TYR A 53 8.28 15.31 4.76
CA TYR A 53 8.05 13.87 4.72
C TYR A 53 6.67 13.55 4.16
N LYS A 54 6.62 12.52 3.31
CA LYS A 54 5.40 11.86 2.90
C LYS A 54 4.90 10.97 4.03
N HIS A 55 3.60 10.98 4.26
CA HIS A 55 2.92 10.15 5.24
C HIS A 55 2.31 8.94 4.56
N CYS A 56 2.50 7.74 5.10
CA CYS A 56 1.85 6.51 4.63
C CYS A 56 1.06 5.89 5.79
N TRP A 57 -0.02 5.16 5.48
CA TRP A 57 -0.76 4.39 6.47
C TRP A 57 0.04 3.18 6.97
N GLU A 58 -0.09 2.88 8.26
CA GLU A 58 0.25 1.61 8.89
C GLU A 58 -1.03 0.83 9.26
N ASN A 59 -0.89 -0.47 9.50
CA ASN A 59 -2.04 -1.36 9.81
C ASN A 59 -2.86 -0.97 11.03
N ASN A 60 -2.25 -0.32 12.01
CA ASN A 60 -2.89 0.11 13.26
C ASN A 60 -3.54 1.52 13.13
N GLY A 61 -3.69 2.04 11.92
CA GLY A 61 -4.19 3.39 11.67
C GLY A 61 -3.20 4.51 11.99
N LYS A 62 -1.97 4.17 12.42
CA LYS A 62 -0.88 5.14 12.57
C LYS A 62 -0.30 5.52 11.23
N ILE A 63 0.58 6.51 11.28
CA ILE A 63 1.30 7.06 10.15
C ILE A 63 2.79 6.76 10.33
N CYS A 64 3.39 6.16 9.31
CA CYS A 64 4.83 6.18 9.14
C CYS A 64 5.22 7.33 8.21
N LYS A 65 6.45 7.83 8.37
CA LYS A 65 6.98 8.97 7.62
C LYS A 65 8.09 8.48 6.70
N ASN A 66 8.02 8.87 5.43
CA ASN A 66 9.02 8.53 4.43
C ASN A 66 9.48 9.77 3.67
N LYS A 67 10.68 9.76 3.11
CA LYS A 67 11.12 10.89 2.26
C LYS A 67 10.12 11.06 1.12
N TYR A 68 9.96 12.27 0.60
CA TYR A 68 8.93 12.55 -0.41
C TYR A 68 8.95 11.60 -1.62
N MET A 69 10.15 11.29 -2.12
CA MET A 69 10.35 10.40 -3.27
C MET A 69 10.21 8.90 -2.95
N GLU A 70 10.21 8.52 -1.68
CA GLU A 70 10.16 7.12 -1.26
C GLU A 70 8.71 6.64 -1.17
N GLU A 71 8.44 5.41 -1.56
CA GLU A 71 7.07 4.91 -1.76
C GLU A 71 6.30 4.69 -0.45
N CYS A 72 4.97 4.63 -0.57
CA CYS A 72 4.09 3.93 0.36
C CYS A 72 3.72 2.59 -0.27
N PHE A 73 3.57 1.53 0.53
CA PHE A 73 3.12 0.24 0.04
C PHE A 73 1.83 -0.22 0.71
N THR A 74 1.06 -1.00 -0.02
CA THR A 74 0.00 -1.85 0.52
C THR A 74 0.09 -3.24 -0.11
N GLU A 75 -0.16 -4.29 0.66
CA GLU A 75 -0.05 -5.67 0.18
C GLU A 75 -1.16 -6.56 0.74
N ARG A 76 -1.47 -7.64 0.01
CA ARG A 76 -2.28 -8.73 0.54
C ARG A 76 -1.40 -9.70 1.32
N THR A 77 -1.82 -10.02 2.54
CA THR A 77 -1.20 -11.06 3.35
C THR A 77 -1.56 -12.45 2.80
N LYS A 78 -0.95 -13.49 3.37
CA LYS A 78 -1.27 -14.88 3.03
C LYS A 78 -2.74 -15.26 3.25
N THR A 79 -3.47 -14.51 4.06
CA THR A 79 -4.89 -14.68 4.35
C THR A 79 -5.78 -13.63 3.66
N ASN A 80 -5.27 -12.99 2.58
CA ASN A 80 -5.91 -11.86 1.89
C ASN A 80 -6.25 -10.65 2.80
N GLY A 81 -5.69 -10.61 4.02
CA GLY A 81 -5.68 -9.42 4.85
C GLY A 81 -4.87 -8.31 4.19
N VAL A 82 -5.00 -7.09 4.69
CA VAL A 82 -4.28 -5.93 4.15
C VAL A 82 -3.15 -5.55 5.08
N ASN A 83 -1.94 -5.49 4.53
CA ASN A 83 -0.77 -4.90 5.16
C ASN A 83 -0.42 -3.57 4.48
N ARG A 84 0.12 -2.62 5.24
CA ARG A 84 0.45 -1.26 4.79
C ARG A 84 1.71 -0.76 5.48
N GLY A 85 2.47 0.08 4.78
CA GLY A 85 3.58 0.80 5.41
C GLY A 85 4.34 1.71 4.46
N CYS A 86 5.52 2.12 4.94
CA CYS A 86 6.46 2.96 4.21
C CYS A 86 7.49 2.10 3.48
N GLY A 87 7.91 2.57 2.32
CA GLY A 87 8.96 1.98 1.51
C GLY A 87 8.41 1.18 0.33
N LYS A 88 9.31 0.38 -0.23
CA LYS A 88 9.04 -0.45 -1.40
C LYS A 88 8.21 -1.68 -1.01
N CYS A 89 7.65 -2.32 -2.02
CA CYS A 89 6.90 -3.55 -1.83
C CYS A 89 7.74 -4.69 -1.22
N PRO A 90 7.28 -5.30 -0.10
CA PRO A 90 7.98 -6.43 0.50
C PRO A 90 7.60 -7.77 -0.14
N SER A 91 6.56 -7.81 -0.97
CA SER A 91 6.05 -9.04 -1.58
C SER A 91 5.52 -8.82 -3.00
N LYS A 92 5.08 -9.89 -3.66
CA LYS A 92 4.49 -9.87 -5.01
C LYS A 92 3.02 -9.48 -5.04
N THR A 93 2.35 -9.56 -3.90
CA THR A 93 0.93 -9.21 -3.74
C THR A 93 0.78 -7.76 -3.27
N CYS A 94 1.78 -6.94 -3.62
CA CYS A 94 1.96 -5.60 -3.13
C CYS A 94 1.92 -4.59 -4.28
N GLU A 95 1.38 -3.41 -3.98
CA GLU A 95 1.38 -2.24 -4.84
C GLU A 95 2.02 -1.06 -4.11
N THR A 96 2.76 -0.24 -4.85
CA THR A 96 3.32 1.01 -4.34
C THR A 96 2.56 2.22 -4.87
N CYS A 97 2.61 3.31 -4.12
CA CYS A 97 2.05 4.57 -4.53
C CYS A 97 2.85 5.75 -3.93
N ASN A 98 2.78 6.90 -4.58
CA ASN A 98 3.71 8.01 -4.32
C ASN A 98 3.08 9.26 -3.69
N LYS A 99 1.79 9.24 -3.36
CA LYS A 99 1.08 10.36 -2.72
C LYS A 99 0.95 10.15 -1.21
N ASN A 100 0.69 11.21 -0.46
CA ASN A 100 0.37 11.10 0.96
C ASN A 100 -0.83 10.16 1.17
N ARG A 101 -0.63 9.14 2.03
CA ARG A 101 -1.66 8.22 2.53
C ARG A 101 -2.44 7.50 1.42
N CYS A 102 -1.81 7.30 0.27
CA CYS A 102 -2.42 6.62 -0.88
C CYS A 102 -2.56 5.12 -0.71
N ASN A 103 -1.91 4.53 0.30
CA ASN A 103 -1.89 3.10 0.56
C ASN A 103 -3.03 2.65 1.48
N ASP A 104 -4.22 3.22 1.33
CA ASP A 104 -5.39 2.89 2.18
C ASP A 104 -5.92 1.46 1.96
N GLY A 105 -5.54 0.82 0.84
CA GLY A 105 -5.87 -0.56 0.50
C GLY A 105 -7.32 -0.76 0.06
N GLN A 106 -8.09 0.30 -0.21
CA GLN A 106 -9.47 0.18 -0.72
C GLN A 106 -9.50 -0.44 -2.12
N ASP A 107 -8.58 0.00 -2.98
CA ASP A 107 -8.48 -0.47 -4.38
C ASP A 107 -7.55 -1.68 -4.56
N LEU A 108 -6.98 -2.20 -3.46
CA LEU A 108 -6.02 -3.29 -3.52
C LEU A 108 -6.72 -4.56 -4.02
N LYS A 109 -6.22 -5.12 -5.13
CA LYS A 109 -6.75 -6.37 -5.68
C LYS A 109 -6.49 -7.56 -4.77
N TYR A 110 -7.20 -8.64 -5.03
CA TYR A 110 -6.95 -9.94 -4.41
C TYR A 110 -5.97 -10.73 -5.25
N TYR A 111 -5.39 -11.78 -4.67
CA TYR A 111 -4.42 -12.62 -5.36
C TYR A 111 -4.67 -14.10 -5.09
N CYS A 112 -4.67 -14.88 -6.17
CA CYS A 112 -4.78 -16.33 -6.16
C CYS A 112 -3.47 -16.97 -6.63
N LYS A 113 -3.24 -18.23 -6.28
CA LYS A 113 -2.08 -18.99 -6.80
C LYS A 113 -2.24 -19.23 -8.30
N SER A 114 -1.12 -19.29 -9.01
CA SER A 114 -1.05 -19.86 -10.35
C SER A 114 -0.55 -21.32 -10.29
N LYS A 115 -0.50 -21.98 -11.45
CA LYS A 115 0.19 -23.27 -11.64
C LYS A 115 1.65 -23.25 -11.17
N LYS A 116 2.30 -22.09 -11.12
CA LYS A 116 3.68 -21.91 -10.63
C LYS A 116 3.75 -21.61 -9.12
N GLY A 117 2.64 -21.69 -8.39
CA GLY A 117 2.57 -21.43 -6.95
C GLY A 117 2.95 -19.99 -6.58
N GLU A 118 3.62 -19.80 -5.44
CA GLU A 118 4.05 -18.47 -4.94
C GLU A 118 5.06 -17.75 -5.87
N LYS A 119 5.58 -18.44 -6.90
CA LYS A 119 6.45 -17.81 -7.90
C LYS A 119 5.67 -16.86 -8.81
N GLU A 120 4.37 -17.08 -8.99
CA GLU A 120 3.51 -16.25 -9.83
C GLU A 120 2.09 -16.24 -9.27
N MET A 121 1.60 -15.05 -8.94
CA MET A 121 0.26 -14.86 -8.38
C MET A 121 -0.67 -14.27 -9.45
N ILE A 122 -1.90 -14.77 -9.50
CA ILE A 122 -2.96 -14.28 -10.38
C ILE A 122 -3.67 -13.13 -9.66
N LYS A 123 -3.77 -11.97 -10.30
CA LYS A 123 -4.50 -10.80 -9.76
C LYS A 123 -6.00 -10.96 -9.99
N CYS A 124 -6.81 -10.75 -8.96
CA CYS A 124 -8.24 -11.00 -8.97
C CYS A 124 -9.03 -9.80 -8.43
N ASP A 125 -10.22 -9.57 -8.99
CA ASP A 125 -11.13 -8.51 -8.52
C ASP A 125 -11.88 -8.89 -7.24
N LYS A 126 -11.99 -10.19 -6.96
CA LYS A 126 -12.69 -10.74 -5.80
C LYS A 126 -11.80 -11.76 -5.07
N PRO A 127 -12.04 -12.04 -3.76
CA PRO A 127 -11.16 -12.89 -2.96
C PRO A 127 -11.25 -14.38 -3.29
N GLU A 128 -12.27 -14.81 -4.01
CA GLU A 128 -12.48 -16.22 -4.31
C GLU A 128 -11.41 -16.73 -5.27
N CYS A 129 -10.81 -17.87 -4.90
CA CYS A 129 -9.86 -18.61 -5.70
C CYS A 129 -10.34 -20.05 -5.87
N TYR A 130 -10.10 -20.63 -7.04
CA TYR A 130 -10.37 -22.04 -7.30
C TYR A 130 -9.08 -22.82 -7.59
N ILE A 131 -9.13 -24.12 -7.26
CA ILE A 131 -8.26 -25.15 -7.83
C ILE A 131 -9.16 -26.23 -8.40
N LYS A 132 -8.92 -26.63 -9.65
CA LYS A 132 -9.69 -27.68 -10.32
C LYS A 132 -8.76 -28.77 -10.81
N ALA A 133 -9.05 -30.03 -10.50
CA ALA A 133 -8.35 -31.14 -11.11
C ALA A 133 -8.73 -31.25 -12.59
N LEU A 134 -7.72 -31.30 -13.46
CA LEU A 134 -7.89 -31.65 -14.87
C LEU A 134 -7.64 -33.15 -15.08
N ASN A 135 -6.66 -33.69 -14.34
CA ASN A 135 -6.36 -35.12 -14.28
C ASN A 135 -5.65 -35.43 -12.96
N GLU A 136 -6.38 -35.99 -11.99
CA GLU A 136 -5.82 -36.32 -10.67
C GLU A 136 -4.69 -37.37 -10.77
N ALA A 137 -4.84 -38.38 -11.62
CA ALA A 137 -3.84 -39.43 -11.80
C ALA A 137 -2.49 -38.88 -12.33
N LYS A 138 -2.51 -37.72 -12.99
CA LYS A 138 -1.32 -37.03 -13.50
C LYS A 138 -0.92 -35.80 -12.68
N ASN A 139 -1.61 -35.50 -11.58
CA ASN A 139 -1.44 -34.27 -10.81
C ASN A 139 -1.56 -33.00 -11.67
N GLU A 140 -2.47 -32.99 -12.64
CA GLU A 140 -2.72 -31.83 -13.49
C GLU A 140 -3.87 -31.01 -12.91
N PHE A 141 -3.58 -29.76 -12.56
CA PHE A 141 -4.54 -28.85 -11.94
C PHE A 141 -4.61 -27.51 -12.67
N ASP A 142 -5.79 -26.90 -12.64
CA ASP A 142 -6.02 -25.52 -13.02
C ASP A 142 -6.25 -24.62 -11.79
N PHE A 143 -5.83 -23.36 -11.90
CA PHE A 143 -5.88 -22.39 -10.81
C PHE A 143 -6.34 -21.05 -11.36
N GLY A 144 -7.18 -20.34 -10.60
CA GLY A 144 -7.64 -19.04 -11.05
C GLY A 144 -8.47 -18.28 -10.03
N CYS A 145 -8.96 -17.14 -10.48
CA CYS A 145 -9.92 -16.31 -9.76
C CYS A 145 -11.33 -16.89 -9.92
N GLY A 146 -12.13 -16.79 -8.87
CA GLY A 146 -13.53 -17.17 -8.87
C GLY A 146 -13.84 -18.43 -8.05
N SER A 147 -15.05 -18.92 -8.24
CA SER A 147 -15.64 -20.01 -7.48
C SER A 147 -15.80 -21.24 -8.37
N CYS A 148 -15.60 -22.42 -7.82
CA CYS A 148 -16.02 -23.67 -8.43
C CYS A 148 -17.53 -23.63 -8.73
N VAL A 149 -17.93 -24.06 -9.93
CA VAL A 149 -19.33 -24.29 -10.26
C VAL A 149 -19.67 -25.77 -10.04
N ASP A 150 -20.94 -26.09 -9.79
CA ASP A 150 -21.37 -27.46 -9.45
C ASP A 150 -21.06 -28.50 -10.55
N SER A 151 -20.86 -28.06 -11.80
CA SER A 151 -20.44 -28.91 -12.92
C SER A 151 -18.92 -29.19 -12.96
N ASP A 152 -18.13 -28.56 -12.09
CA ASP A 152 -16.70 -28.81 -12.01
C ASP A 152 -16.44 -30.10 -11.21
N LEU A 153 -16.08 -31.17 -11.93
CA LEU A 153 -15.46 -32.34 -11.28
C LEU A 153 -14.22 -31.89 -10.50
N ASP A 154 -14.17 -32.30 -9.23
CA ASP A 154 -13.04 -32.14 -8.30
C ASP A 154 -12.44 -30.73 -8.26
N CYS A 155 -13.29 -29.78 -7.87
CA CYS A 155 -12.92 -28.38 -7.65
C CYS A 155 -13.00 -28.00 -6.17
N ALA A 156 -11.95 -27.34 -5.67
CA ALA A 156 -11.86 -26.81 -4.31
C ALA A 156 -11.83 -25.28 -4.33
N GLN A 157 -12.69 -24.67 -3.50
CA GLN A 157 -12.71 -23.22 -3.29
C GLN A 157 -11.95 -22.84 -2.02
N CYS A 158 -11.13 -21.80 -2.11
CA CYS A 158 -10.38 -21.29 -0.98
C CYS A 158 -11.13 -20.11 -0.36
N LYS A 159 -11.79 -20.33 0.77
CA LYS A 159 -12.47 -19.26 1.52
C LYS A 159 -11.43 -18.30 2.12
N ASN A 160 -11.06 -17.27 1.37
CA ASN A 160 -10.22 -16.13 1.77
C ASN A 160 -8.71 -16.40 2.03
N GLY A 161 -8.18 -17.61 1.80
CA GLY A 161 -6.74 -17.86 1.85
C GLY A 161 -6.06 -17.65 0.49
N THR A 162 -4.95 -16.90 0.41
CA THR A 162 -4.09 -16.87 -0.80
C THR A 162 -3.36 -18.22 -1.01
N LEU A 163 -3.32 -19.05 0.03
CA LEU A 163 -2.71 -20.37 0.03
C LEU A 163 -3.81 -21.42 0.12
N CYS A 164 -4.41 -21.74 -1.02
CA CYS A 164 -5.02 -23.06 -1.17
C CYS A 164 -3.95 -24.12 -0.86
N ASN A 165 -4.09 -24.74 0.31
CA ASN A 165 -3.65 -26.09 0.65
C ASN A 165 -4.39 -26.43 1.94
N MET A 166 -5.62 -26.92 1.81
CA MET A 166 -6.11 -27.86 2.81
C MET A 166 -5.85 -29.21 2.18
N ASN A 167 -4.93 -29.94 2.79
CA ASN A 167 -4.43 -31.27 2.44
C ASN A 167 -5.39 -32.07 1.52
N HIS A 168 -4.84 -32.68 0.47
CA HIS A 168 -5.36 -33.95 -0.04
C HIS A 168 -5.26 -34.98 1.10
N SER A 169 -6.20 -34.92 2.02
CA SER A 169 -6.44 -35.97 2.98
C SER A 169 -7.95 -36.13 3.07
N SER A 170 -8.37 -37.23 2.45
CA SER A 170 -9.57 -37.98 2.74
C SER A 170 -10.86 -37.49 2.06
N ARG A 171 -11.11 -37.98 0.85
CA ARG A 171 -12.39 -38.67 0.63
C ARG A 171 -12.12 -40.18 0.73
N MET A 172 -12.73 -40.77 1.76
CA MET A 172 -13.02 -42.21 1.82
C MET A 172 -13.83 -42.63 0.60
#